data_AF-A0A6F9APM5-F1
#
_entry.id   AF-A0A6F9APM5-F1
#
_cell.length_a   1.000
_cell.length_b   1.000
_cell.length_c   1.000
_cell.angle_alpha   90.00
_cell.angle_beta   90.00
_cell.angle_gamma   90.00
#
_symmetry.space_group_name_H-M   'P 1'
#
loop_
_entity.id
_entity.type
_entity.pdbx_description
1 polymer ?
#
loop_
_entity_poly.entity_id
_entity_poly.type
_entity_poly.pdbx_seq_one_letter_code
_entity_poly.pdbx_strand_id
1 'polypeptide(L)'
;MPGNVFMIELSEATALEVVSCSQEKESLPPEKSPSSPVHSEREALLVGIISTFLHVHPFGASIEYICSYLQRLNTKINTGEVDALLGRLPCTFRQELTGVGASLEKRWKFCGFEGIKTT
;
A
#
# COMPACT_ATOMS: atom_id res chain seq x y z
N MET A 1 54.59 5.16 11.80
CA MET A 1 53.24 5.70 12.12
C MET A 1 52.26 5.15 11.09
N PRO A 2 51.52 4.08 11.41
CA PRO A 2 50.52 3.52 10.50
C PRO A 2 49.27 4.44 10.46
N GLY A 3 48.81 4.72 9.25
CA GLY A 3 47.63 5.56 8.98
C GLY A 3 46.35 4.81 9.30
N ASN A 4 45.45 5.49 10.01
CA ASN A 4 44.19 4.96 10.49
C ASN A 4 43.23 4.60 9.34
N VAL A 5 42.71 3.38 9.43
CA VAL A 5 41.50 2.89 8.77
C VAL A 5 40.32 3.75 9.22
N PHE A 6 39.65 4.42 8.28
CA PHE A 6 38.34 5.01 8.52
C PHE A 6 37.30 3.88 8.49
N MET A 7 36.85 3.47 9.68
CA MET A 7 35.58 2.77 9.83
C MET A 7 34.46 3.74 9.48
N ILE A 8 33.72 3.45 8.41
CA ILE A 8 32.40 4.06 8.21
C ILE A 8 31.44 3.18 9.03
N GLU A 9 31.05 3.69 10.19
CA GLU A 9 30.03 3.07 11.02
C GLU A 9 28.69 3.02 10.27
N LEU A 10 28.11 1.82 10.27
CA LEU A 10 26.75 1.55 9.86
C LEU A 10 25.81 2.09 10.95
N SER A 11 25.12 3.21 10.69
CA SER A 11 24.12 3.74 11.60
C SER A 11 22.81 2.97 11.46
N GLU A 12 22.58 2.03 12.38
CA GLU A 12 21.26 1.47 12.67
C GLU A 12 20.46 2.51 13.45
N ALA A 13 19.36 3.01 12.87
CA ALA A 13 18.40 3.87 13.57
C ALA A 13 17.04 3.16 13.60
N THR A 14 16.89 2.29 14.59
CA THR A 14 15.62 1.82 15.12
C THR A 14 14.94 2.96 15.88
N ALA A 15 13.75 3.35 15.46
CA ALA A 15 12.79 4.07 16.29
C ALA A 15 11.40 3.47 16.04
N LEU A 16 11.14 2.37 16.75
CA LEU A 16 9.80 1.85 16.99
C LEU A 16 9.16 2.74 18.06
N GLU A 17 8.34 3.71 17.67
CA GLU A 17 7.45 4.36 18.64
C GLU A 17 6.15 3.56 18.75
N VAL A 18 6.07 2.83 19.86
CA VAL A 18 4.88 2.20 20.40
C VAL A 18 4.02 3.28 21.04
N VAL A 19 2.93 3.68 20.39
CA VAL A 19 1.87 4.46 21.06
C VAL A 19 0.91 3.49 21.74
N SER A 20 1.02 3.44 23.06
CA SER A 20 0.07 2.81 23.98
C SER A 20 -0.93 3.89 24.42
N CYS A 21 -2.21 3.71 24.11
CA CYS A 21 -3.28 4.57 24.65
C CYS A 21 -4.06 3.79 25.73
N SER A 22 -3.94 4.25 26.97
CA SER A 22 -4.68 3.75 28.13
C SER A 22 -6.18 4.06 28.04
N GLN A 23 -6.99 3.14 28.57
CA GLN A 23 -8.46 3.23 28.68
C GLN A 23 -8.90 4.25 29.74
N GLU A 24 -9.92 5.05 29.42
CA GLU A 24 -10.94 5.47 30.39
C GLU A 24 -12.33 5.40 29.73
N LYS A 25 -13.34 5.05 30.53
CA LYS A 25 -14.61 4.38 30.21
C LYS A 25 -15.79 5.35 30.36
N GLU A 26 -16.69 5.46 29.37
CA GLU A 26 -18.15 5.64 29.59
C GLU A 26 -18.99 5.43 28.29
N SER A 27 -19.71 4.30 28.26
CA SER A 27 -21.01 3.96 27.62
C SER A 27 -21.35 4.24 26.12
N LEU A 28 -21.78 3.14 25.44
CA LEU A 28 -22.68 2.98 24.26
C LEU A 28 -22.02 2.57 22.92
N PRO A 29 -22.76 1.91 21.99
CA PRO A 29 -23.14 0.49 21.85
C PRO A 29 -21.98 -0.40 21.30
N PRO A 30 -22.12 -1.73 21.10
CA PRO A 30 -21.02 -2.56 20.58
C PRO A 30 -20.73 -2.22 19.11
N GLU A 31 -19.90 -1.21 18.87
CA GLU A 31 -19.28 -1.02 17.55
C GLU A 31 -18.32 -2.18 17.33
N LYS A 32 -18.77 -3.06 16.45
CA LYS A 32 -18.01 -4.13 15.81
C LYS A 32 -16.66 -3.52 15.39
N SER A 33 -15.62 -3.84 16.14
CA SER A 33 -14.25 -3.38 15.88
C SER A 33 -13.99 -3.42 14.38
N PRO A 34 -13.63 -2.32 13.71
CA PRO A 34 -13.31 -2.39 12.29
C PRO A 34 -12.09 -3.30 12.18
N SER A 35 -12.33 -4.53 11.73
CA SER A 35 -11.27 -5.43 11.31
C SER A 35 -10.41 -4.63 10.34
N SER A 36 -9.13 -4.45 10.65
CA SER A 36 -8.21 -3.70 9.79
C SER A 36 -8.33 -4.23 8.36
N PRO A 37 -8.45 -3.39 7.33
CA PRO A 37 -8.67 -3.85 5.95
C PRO A 37 -7.49 -4.65 5.36
N VAL A 38 -6.39 -4.73 6.12
CA VAL A 38 -5.20 -5.56 5.88
C VAL A 38 -5.10 -6.58 7.01
N HIS A 39 -5.02 -7.86 6.65
CA HIS A 39 -5.11 -9.00 7.58
C HIS A 39 -3.77 -9.72 7.79
N SER A 40 -2.72 -9.36 7.05
CA SER A 40 -1.40 -9.98 7.19
C SER A 40 -0.27 -9.03 6.79
N GLU A 41 0.94 -9.29 7.30
CA GLU A 41 2.16 -8.59 6.89
C GLU A 41 2.39 -8.67 5.39
N ARG A 42 2.11 -9.84 4.78
CA ARG A 42 2.21 -10.04 3.34
C ARG A 42 1.30 -9.07 2.57
N GLU A 43 0.08 -8.86 3.03
CA GLU A 43 -0.83 -7.89 2.40
C GLU A 43 -0.34 -6.45 2.58
N ALA A 44 0.21 -6.10 3.75
CA ALA A 44 0.80 -4.78 3.97
C ALA A 44 1.97 -4.51 3.00
N LEU A 45 2.85 -5.50 2.80
CA LEU A 45 3.94 -5.43 1.82
C LEU A 45 3.41 -5.24 0.40
N LEU A 46 2.41 -6.03 0.01
CA LEU A 46 1.76 -5.92 -1.30
C LEU A 46 1.16 -4.52 -1.51
N VAL A 47 0.44 -4.01 -0.53
CA VAL A 47 -0.15 -2.66 -0.57
C VAL A 47 0.94 -1.61 -0.76
N GLY A 48 2.06 -1.72 -0.04
CA GLY A 48 3.20 -0.81 -0.21
C GLY A 48 3.78 -0.86 -1.62
N ILE A 49 4.05 -2.07 -2.14
CA ILE A 49 4.60 -2.26 -3.49
C ILE A 49 3.64 -1.72 -4.57
N ILE A 50 2.35 -2.05 -4.47
CA ILE A 50 1.34 -1.60 -5.45
C ILE A 50 1.13 -0.09 -5.36
N SER A 51 1.17 0.49 -4.15
CA SER A 51 1.11 1.95 -3.98
C SER A 51 2.24 2.63 -4.73
N THR A 52 3.48 2.21 -4.52
CA THR A 52 4.66 2.77 -5.23
C THR A 52 4.56 2.58 -6.74
N PHE A 53 4.15 1.39 -7.19
CA PHE A 53 3.96 1.09 -8.60
C PHE A 53 2.93 2.04 -9.23
N LEU A 54 1.72 2.11 -8.67
CA LEU A 54 0.66 2.96 -9.21
C LEU A 54 0.97 4.46 -9.09
N HIS A 55 1.74 4.87 -8.09
CA HIS A 55 2.13 6.26 -7.91
C HIS A 55 2.96 6.79 -9.08
N VAL A 56 3.78 5.95 -9.72
CA VAL A 56 4.55 6.33 -10.91
C VAL A 56 3.79 6.13 -12.23
N HIS A 57 2.52 5.69 -12.18
CA HIS A 57 1.67 5.48 -13.34
C HIS A 57 0.54 6.52 -13.42
N PRO A 58 0.73 7.66 -14.13
CA PRO A 58 -0.26 8.74 -14.16
C PRO A 58 -1.63 8.33 -14.74
N PHE A 59 -1.67 7.30 -15.58
CA PHE A 59 -2.89 6.76 -16.18
C PHE A 59 -3.39 5.47 -15.49
N GLY A 60 -2.79 5.12 -14.35
CA GLY A 60 -3.06 3.85 -13.68
C GLY A 60 -2.62 2.63 -14.49
N ALA A 61 -3.00 1.46 -14.02
CA ALA A 61 -2.64 0.18 -14.63
C ALA A 61 -3.81 -0.81 -14.59
N SER A 62 -3.86 -1.72 -15.58
CA SER A 62 -4.80 -2.83 -15.52
C SER A 62 -4.40 -3.83 -14.43
N ILE A 63 -5.36 -4.65 -13.99
CA ILE A 63 -5.11 -5.67 -12.96
C ILE A 63 -4.08 -6.71 -13.42
N GLU A 64 -4.10 -7.06 -14.71
CA GLU A 64 -3.15 -8.00 -15.32
C GLU A 64 -1.74 -7.42 -15.31
N TYR A 65 -1.59 -6.11 -15.54
CA TYR A 65 -0.29 -5.48 -15.53
C TYR A 65 0.30 -5.41 -14.13
N ILE A 66 -0.51 -5.04 -13.12
CA ILE A 66 -0.11 -5.07 -11.71
C ILE A 66 0.31 -6.48 -11.31
N CYS A 67 -0.51 -7.48 -11.62
CA CYS A 67 -0.22 -8.88 -11.30
C CYS A 67 1.08 -9.35 -11.96
N SER A 68 1.28 -9.02 -13.24
CA SER A 68 2.52 -9.34 -13.98
C SER A 68 3.75 -8.69 -13.35
N TYR A 69 3.63 -7.46 -12.82
CA TYR A 69 4.72 -6.80 -12.09
C TYR A 69 5.06 -7.52 -10.79
N LEU A 70 4.06 -7.87 -9.98
CA LEU A 70 4.25 -8.59 -8.71
C LEU A 70 4.86 -9.99 -8.92
N GLN A 71 4.45 -10.69 -9.97
CA GLN A 71 5.00 -11.99 -10.32
C GLN A 71 6.50 -11.92 -10.69
N ARG A 72 6.95 -10.83 -11.32
CA ARG A 72 8.39 -10.60 -11.59
C ARG A 72 9.21 -10.40 -10.31
N LEU A 73 8.57 -9.97 -9.23
CA LEU A 73 9.19 -9.88 -7.90
C LEU A 73 9.13 -11.22 -7.13
N ASN A 74 8.86 -12.34 -7.82
CA ASN A 74 8.66 -13.67 -7.25
C ASN A 74 7.51 -13.75 -6.22
N THR A 75 6.51 -12.88 -6.35
CA THR A 75 5.33 -12.94 -5.49
C THR A 75 4.33 -13.94 -6.04
N LYS A 76 4.00 -14.98 -5.26
CA LYS A 76 2.95 -15.96 -5.60
C LYS A 76 1.56 -15.34 -5.37
N ILE A 77 1.10 -14.49 -6.29
CA ILE A 77 -0.22 -13.86 -6.23
C ILE A 77 -0.92 -13.93 -7.59
N ASN A 78 -2.23 -14.11 -7.59
CA ASN A 78 -3.07 -14.11 -8.79
C ASN A 78 -3.86 -12.79 -8.93
N THR A 79 -4.46 -12.58 -10.11
CA THR A 79 -5.23 -11.36 -10.41
C THR A 79 -6.42 -11.17 -9.48
N GLY A 80 -7.12 -12.24 -9.09
CA GLY A 80 -8.26 -12.17 -8.17
C GLY A 80 -7.87 -11.77 -6.76
N GLU A 81 -6.72 -12.24 -6.26
CA GLU A 81 -6.18 -11.82 -4.97
C GLU A 81 -5.78 -10.33 -4.97
N VAL A 82 -5.16 -9.86 -6.05
CA VAL A 82 -4.82 -8.44 -6.18
C VAL A 82 -6.11 -7.61 -6.24
N ASP A 83 -7.09 -7.98 -7.05
CA ASP A 83 -8.34 -7.22 -7.21
C ASP A 83 -9.11 -7.14 -5.89
N ALA A 84 -9.21 -8.25 -5.16
CA ALA A 84 -9.83 -8.29 -3.83
C ALA A 84 -9.08 -7.42 -2.81
N LEU A 85 -7.74 -7.42 -2.85
CA LEU A 85 -6.92 -6.59 -1.96
C LEU A 85 -7.13 -5.09 -2.21
N LEU A 86 -7.13 -4.68 -3.49
CA LEU A 86 -7.34 -3.27 -3.86
C LEU A 86 -8.78 -2.83 -3.58
N GLY A 87 -9.76 -3.69 -3.86
CA GLY A 87 -11.18 -3.41 -3.58
C GLY A 87 -11.50 -3.21 -2.10
N ARG A 88 -10.70 -3.76 -1.18
CA ARG A 88 -10.82 -3.55 0.27
C ARG A 88 -10.26 -2.22 0.75
N LEU A 89 -9.56 -1.48 -0.10
CA LEU A 89 -8.82 -0.26 0.26
C LEU A 89 -9.25 0.93 -0.62
N PRO A 90 -10.54 1.31 -0.63
CA PRO A 90 -11.09 2.32 -1.55
C PRO A 90 -10.55 3.75 -1.31
N CYS A 91 -10.01 4.04 -0.13
CA CYS A 91 -9.36 5.32 0.16
C CYS A 91 -7.93 5.40 -0.41
N THR A 92 -7.31 4.25 -0.72
CA THR A 92 -5.92 4.16 -1.22
C THR A 92 -5.89 3.89 -2.72
N PHE A 93 -6.80 3.04 -3.21
CA PHE A 93 -6.86 2.61 -4.59
C PHE A 93 -8.25 2.83 -5.17
N ARG A 94 -8.30 3.41 -6.36
CA ARG A 94 -9.55 3.68 -7.09
C ARG A 94 -9.52 2.94 -8.42
N GLN A 95 -10.59 2.22 -8.73
CA GLN A 95 -10.80 1.67 -10.06
C GLN A 95 -11.52 2.70 -10.91
N GLU A 96 -10.93 3.02 -12.06
CA GLU A 96 -11.46 3.96 -13.03
C GLU A 96 -11.67 3.26 -14.37
N LEU A 97 -12.72 3.67 -15.08
CA LEU A 97 -12.95 3.29 -16.47
C LEU A 97 -12.38 4.38 -17.37
N THR A 98 -11.39 4.02 -18.19
CA THR A 98 -10.71 4.95 -19.10
C THR A 98 -10.99 4.55 -20.55
N GLY A 99 -11.20 5.52 -21.45
CA GLY A 99 -11.45 5.27 -22.87
C GLY A 99 -12.94 5.36 -23.27
N VAL A 100 -13.24 5.06 -24.54
CA VAL A 100 -14.60 5.14 -25.11
C VAL A 100 -14.84 3.95 -26.03
N GLY A 101 -16.04 3.37 -25.98
CA GLY A 101 -16.47 2.29 -26.88
C GLY A 101 -15.60 1.04 -26.74
N ALA A 102 -14.99 0.59 -27.84
CA ALA A 102 -14.16 -0.61 -27.89
C ALA A 102 -12.83 -0.48 -27.11
N SER A 103 -12.41 0.74 -26.76
CA SER A 103 -11.17 1.01 -26.00
C SER A 103 -11.43 1.28 -24.52
N LEU A 104 -12.59 0.88 -23.98
CA LEU A 104 -12.91 1.03 -22.57
C LEU A 104 -12.08 0.04 -21.73
N GLU A 105 -11.26 0.56 -20.82
CA GLU A 105 -10.37 -0.23 -19.98
C GLU A 105 -10.63 0.04 -18.49
N LYS A 106 -10.54 -1.00 -17.66
CA LYS A 106 -10.52 -0.88 -16.20
C LYS A 106 -9.08 -0.68 -15.74
N ARG A 107 -8.81 0.44 -15.08
CA ARG A 107 -7.48 0.78 -14.57
C ARG A 107 -7.56 1.16 -13.11
N TRP A 108 -6.62 0.65 -12.32
CA TRP A 108 -6.44 1.03 -10.92
C TRP A 108 -5.49 2.23 -10.82
N LYS A 109 -5.84 3.20 -9.97
CA LYS A 109 -5.04 4.36 -9.62
C LYS A 109 -4.79 4.43 -8.12
N PHE A 110 -3.68 5.04 -7.76
CA PHE A 110 -3.35 5.36 -6.37
C PHE A 110 -3.85 6.76 -6.02
N CYS A 111 -4.66 6.85 -4.97
CA CYS A 111 -5.28 8.10 -4.48
C CYS A 111 -5.00 8.37 -2.99
N GLY A 112 -4.12 7.60 -2.35
CA GLY A 112 -3.88 7.67 -0.89
C GLY A 112 -3.37 9.03 -0.36
N PHE A 113 -2.93 9.92 -1.24
CA PHE A 113 -2.43 11.25 -0.90
C PHE A 113 -3.30 12.40 -1.42
N GLU A 114 -4.45 12.14 -2.04
CA GLU A 114 -5.28 13.23 -2.60
C GLU A 114 -5.85 14.18 -1.52
N GLY A 115 -5.87 13.75 -0.25
CA GLY A 115 -6.34 14.55 0.89
C GLY A 115 -5.25 15.28 1.69
N ILE A 116 -3.95 15.07 1.39
CA ILE A 116 -2.89 15.81 2.08
C ILE A 116 -2.73 17.19 1.44
N LYS A 117 -2.96 18.25 2.21
CA LYS A 117 -2.68 19.62 1.78
C LYS A 117 -1.18 19.76 1.60
N THR A 118 -0.72 19.96 0.37
CA THR A 118 0.63 20.48 0.11
C THR A 118 0.71 21.86 0.74
N THR A 119 1.49 21.97 1.81
CA THR A 119 1.81 23.24 2.48
C THR A 119 2.90 23.97 1.70
#